data_AF-A0A9E7JLS3-F1
#
_entry.id   AF-A0A9E7JLS3-F1
#
_cell.length_a   1.000
_cell.length_b   1.000
_cell.length_c   1.000
_cell.angle_alpha   90.00
_cell.angle_beta   90.00
_cell.angle_gamma   90.00
#
_symmetry.space_group_name_H-M   'P 1'
#
loop_
_entity.id
_entity.type
_entity.pdbx_description
1 polymer ?
#
loop_
_entity_poly.entity_id
_entity_poly.type
_entity_poly.pdbx_seq_one_letter_code
_entity_poly.pdbx_strand_id
1 'polypeptide(L)'
;MVVAMCCFRAIRADNESENVSAWRGLFLGLTSPSFVVAMAMASLALQQHLLCCPKSNTWSALKTPLRSRRARLLPVASSSSSSSPSPPSPETATQTAESCVNLGLSFFSKGRVKEALVQFENALSLNPNPMEAQAALYNKACCHAYKGEGKQAAECLRAALRDYNIKFSTILNDPDLASFRALPEFKQLQEEARLGGEDIGYGFRRDLKLISEVQAPFRGVRRFFYVAFSAAAGISMFFTVPRLIRAINGGDGAPDLWETVGNAAINVGGIVVLVVLFIWDNKKEEEQLAQISRDETLSRLPVRLSTNRIVELVQLRDTCRPVILAGKKETVSRAMEKAERFRTELLKRGVLLIPVIWGDYSKASIEKKGFGVPAKSASSLPSIGDDFEKRAQSITAKSRLKAEVRFKAEIVSPYEWERWIRDQQKSEGVLDPGDDVFIILRLDGRVRKSGKGMPDWQEIVKELPPMEALLSKLER
;
A
#
# COMPACT_ATOMS: atom_id res chain seq x y z
N MET A 1 -33.71 -2.29 12.65
CA MET A 1 -34.32 -0.94 12.58
C MET A 1 -33.35 0.17 13.00
N VAL A 2 -32.70 0.09 14.18
CA VAL A 2 -31.71 1.09 14.65
C VAL A 2 -30.50 1.22 13.73
N VAL A 3 -29.98 0.09 13.21
CA VAL A 3 -28.86 0.09 12.22
C VAL A 3 -29.26 0.75 10.90
N ALA A 4 -30.51 0.56 10.44
CA ALA A 4 -31.03 1.19 9.23
C ALA A 4 -31.19 2.71 9.41
N MET A 5 -31.68 3.16 10.57
CA MET A 5 -31.75 4.60 10.87
C MET A 5 -30.37 5.25 10.99
N CYS A 6 -29.37 4.56 11.55
CA CYS A 6 -28.00 5.06 11.59
C CYS A 6 -27.38 5.16 10.18
N CYS A 7 -27.62 4.18 9.30
CA CYS A 7 -27.19 4.25 7.90
C CYS A 7 -27.83 5.44 7.14
N PHE A 8 -29.10 5.74 7.39
CA PHE A 8 -29.79 6.87 6.76
C PHE A 8 -29.32 8.24 7.28
N ARG A 9 -28.87 8.32 8.54
CA ARG A 9 -28.31 9.56 9.11
C ARG A 9 -26.90 9.86 8.56
N ALA A 10 -26.12 8.83 8.24
CA ALA A 10 -24.81 8.96 7.60
C ALA A 10 -24.91 9.46 6.15
N ILE A 11 -25.89 8.98 5.37
CA ILE A 11 -26.16 9.45 3.99
C ILE A 11 -26.49 10.95 3.93
N ARG A 12 -27.04 11.52 5.01
CA ARG A 12 -27.38 12.95 5.13
C ARG A 12 -26.16 13.85 5.37
N ALA A 13 -25.04 13.32 5.87
CA ALA A 13 -23.86 14.10 6.22
C ALA A 13 -22.92 14.36 5.03
N ASP A 14 -23.00 13.56 3.96
CA ASP A 14 -22.10 13.64 2.80
C ASP A 14 -22.61 14.52 1.64
N ASN A 15 -23.79 15.14 1.77
CA ASN A 15 -24.43 15.88 0.67
C ASN A 15 -24.65 17.36 1.02
N GLU A 16 -23.56 18.11 1.13
CA GLU A 16 -23.57 19.57 0.96
C GLU A 16 -23.27 19.90 -0.52
N SER A 17 -24.26 19.77 -1.38
CA SER A 17 -24.32 20.48 -2.67
C SER A 17 -25.75 20.49 -3.24
N GLU A 18 -26.03 21.53 -4.01
CA GLU A 18 -27.32 22.05 -4.42
C GLU A 18 -28.22 21.04 -5.17
N ASN A 19 -29.11 20.33 -4.47
CA ASN A 19 -30.36 19.78 -5.04
C ASN A 19 -31.33 19.22 -3.95
N VAL A 20 -31.66 20.05 -2.96
CA VAL A 20 -32.41 19.65 -1.75
C VAL A 20 -33.92 19.49 -1.98
N SER A 21 -34.49 19.99 -3.08
CA SER A 21 -35.94 19.98 -3.32
C SER A 21 -36.47 18.63 -3.83
N ALA A 22 -35.75 17.95 -4.72
CA ALA A 22 -36.20 16.68 -5.31
C ALA A 22 -36.18 15.51 -4.31
N TRP A 23 -35.21 15.51 -3.38
CA TRP A 23 -35.03 14.43 -2.41
C TRP A 23 -35.97 14.52 -1.20
N ARG A 24 -36.48 15.71 -0.87
CA ARG A 24 -37.45 15.89 0.22
C ARG A 24 -38.80 15.21 -0.06
N GLY A 25 -39.24 15.19 -1.33
CA GLY A 25 -40.49 14.55 -1.75
C GLY A 25 -40.44 13.02 -1.62
N LEU A 26 -39.32 12.40 -2.01
CA LEU A 26 -39.12 10.95 -1.89
C LEU A 26 -38.99 10.50 -0.42
N PHE A 27 -38.39 11.33 0.43
CA PHE A 27 -38.16 11.02 1.85
C PHE A 27 -39.45 11.00 2.69
N LEU A 28 -40.42 11.87 2.38
CA LEU A 28 -41.69 11.94 3.11
C LEU A 28 -42.59 10.72 2.85
N GLY A 29 -42.44 10.05 1.70
CA GLY A 29 -43.17 8.81 1.37
C GLY A 29 -42.68 7.58 2.13
N LEU A 30 -41.36 7.47 2.31
CA LEU A 30 -40.69 6.31 2.95
C LEU A 30 -40.77 6.29 4.48
N THR A 31 -41.10 7.43 5.11
CA THR A 31 -41.34 7.52 6.56
C THR A 31 -42.82 7.52 6.93
N SER A 32 -43.72 7.26 5.97
CA SER A 32 -45.15 7.20 6.27
C SER A 32 -45.46 5.99 7.17
N PRO A 33 -46.32 6.14 8.20
CA PRO A 33 -46.69 5.05 9.10
C PRO A 33 -47.19 3.80 8.35
N SER A 34 -47.86 4.01 7.21
CA SER A 34 -48.37 2.98 6.32
C SER A 34 -47.27 2.09 5.73
N PHE A 35 -46.11 2.65 5.38
CA PHE A 35 -44.98 1.90 4.79
C PHE A 35 -44.23 1.07 5.85
N VAL A 36 -44.13 1.59 7.08
CA VAL A 36 -43.52 0.89 8.22
C VAL A 36 -44.40 -0.27 8.69
N VAL A 37 -45.72 -0.10 8.69
CA VAL A 37 -46.69 -1.16 9.02
C VAL A 37 -46.69 -2.27 7.95
N ALA A 38 -46.56 -1.92 6.66
CA ALA A 38 -46.47 -2.89 5.58
C ALA A 38 -45.23 -3.81 5.70
N MET A 39 -44.08 -3.24 6.08
CA MET A 39 -42.84 -4.00 6.31
C MET A 39 -42.91 -4.91 7.56
N ALA A 40 -43.58 -4.46 8.62
CA ALA A 40 -43.76 -5.27 9.84
C ALA A 40 -44.69 -6.48 9.61
N MET A 41 -45.75 -6.30 8.81
CA MET A 41 -46.69 -7.38 8.47
C MET A 41 -46.06 -8.44 7.55
N ALA A 42 -45.20 -8.05 6.61
CA ALA A 42 -44.45 -8.98 5.77
C ALA A 42 -43.46 -9.84 6.58
N SER A 43 -42.93 -9.30 7.68
CA SER A 43 -42.00 -10.00 8.58
C SER A 43 -42.72 -11.05 9.45
N LEU A 44 -43.95 -10.76 9.91
CA LEU A 44 -44.78 -11.73 10.64
C LEU A 44 -45.27 -12.89 9.76
N ALA A 45 -45.60 -12.62 8.50
CA ALA A 45 -46.06 -13.65 7.56
C ALA A 45 -44.96 -14.69 7.25
N LEU A 46 -43.68 -14.27 7.21
CA LEU A 46 -42.54 -15.18 7.02
C LEU A 46 -42.28 -16.06 8.26
N GLN A 47 -42.59 -15.56 9.45
CA GLN A 47 -42.41 -16.29 10.72
C GLN A 47 -43.51 -17.33 10.97
N GLN A 48 -44.73 -17.12 10.45
CA GLN A 48 -45.81 -18.10 10.50
C GLN A 48 -45.60 -19.27 9.52
N HIS A 49 -44.95 -19.04 8.37
CA HIS A 49 -44.66 -20.09 7.39
C HIS A 49 -43.57 -21.08 7.84
N LEU A 50 -42.68 -20.68 8.76
CA LEU A 50 -41.63 -21.54 9.30
C LEU A 50 -42.08 -22.43 10.47
N LEU A 51 -43.29 -22.24 11.00
CA LEU A 51 -43.83 -22.98 12.14
C LEU A 51 -44.73 -24.18 11.76
N CYS A 52 -44.98 -24.41 10.46
CA CYS A 52 -45.82 -25.50 9.95
C CYS A 52 -45.02 -26.54 9.16
N CYS A 53 -44.11 -27.26 9.83
CA CYS A 53 -43.59 -28.55 9.34
C CYS A 53 -43.58 -29.57 10.49
N PRO A 54 -44.06 -30.81 10.30
CA PRO A 54 -44.22 -31.78 11.37
C PRO A 54 -42.87 -32.39 11.80
N LYS A 55 -42.76 -32.64 13.11
CA LYS A 55 -41.61 -33.26 13.78
C LYS A 55 -41.46 -34.73 13.38
N SER A 56 -40.23 -35.13 13.01
CA SER A 56 -39.74 -36.50 13.23
C SER A 56 -38.38 -36.44 13.92
N ASN A 57 -38.34 -36.86 15.18
CA ASN A 57 -37.15 -37.11 15.97
C ASN A 57 -36.55 -38.48 15.62
N THR A 58 -35.24 -38.55 15.40
CA THR A 58 -34.37 -39.56 16.04
C THR A 58 -32.92 -39.07 16.09
N TRP A 59 -32.31 -39.32 17.25
CA TRP A 59 -30.98 -38.88 17.69
C TRP A 59 -29.81 -39.54 16.97
N SER A 60 -28.70 -38.80 16.84
CA SER A 60 -27.43 -39.18 17.51
C SER A 60 -26.44 -38.01 17.50
N ALA A 61 -26.00 -37.63 18.70
CA ALA A 61 -25.00 -36.60 18.94
C ALA A 61 -23.61 -37.23 18.94
N LEU A 62 -22.76 -36.85 17.98
CA LEU A 62 -21.33 -37.12 18.03
C LEU A 62 -20.60 -35.85 18.50
N LYS A 63 -20.29 -35.79 19.79
CA LYS A 63 -19.41 -34.77 20.38
C LYS A 63 -17.97 -35.23 20.21
N THR A 64 -17.18 -34.52 19.41
CA THR A 64 -15.72 -34.64 19.38
C THR A 64 -15.12 -33.64 20.39
N PRO A 65 -14.19 -34.04 21.27
CA PRO A 65 -13.50 -33.09 22.14
C PRO A 65 -12.19 -32.62 21.52
N LEU A 66 -12.01 -31.30 21.44
CA LEU A 66 -10.72 -30.66 21.20
C LEU A 66 -9.77 -30.96 22.38
N ARG A 67 -8.65 -31.61 22.08
CA ARG A 67 -7.58 -31.92 23.05
C ARG A 67 -6.58 -30.76 23.13
N SER A 68 -6.81 -29.84 24.07
CA SER A 68 -5.81 -28.86 24.51
C SER A 68 -4.82 -29.55 25.46
N ARG A 69 -3.54 -29.67 25.06
CA ARG A 69 -2.45 -30.05 25.98
C ARG A 69 -1.81 -28.78 26.56
N ARG A 70 -2.25 -28.40 27.77
CA ARG A 70 -1.45 -27.61 28.72
C ARG A 70 -0.52 -28.58 29.46
N ALA A 71 0.79 -28.43 29.31
CA ALA A 71 1.75 -29.06 30.20
C ALA A 71 1.98 -28.15 31.42
N ARG A 72 1.78 -28.72 32.60
CA ARG A 72 1.81 -28.09 33.91
C ARG A 72 3.20 -28.31 34.52
N LEU A 73 3.75 -27.27 35.13
CA LEU A 73 5.01 -27.28 35.89
C LEU A 73 4.84 -27.92 37.29
N LEU A 74 5.99 -28.38 37.83
CA LEU A 74 6.38 -28.68 39.23
C LEU A 74 6.12 -30.11 39.79
N PRO A 75 6.89 -30.59 40.81
CA PRO A 75 8.20 -30.16 41.33
C PRO A 75 9.23 -31.31 41.54
N VAL A 76 10.41 -30.87 41.99
CA VAL A 76 11.63 -31.55 42.46
C VAL A 76 11.42 -32.76 43.39
N ALA A 77 12.24 -33.79 43.19
CA ALA A 77 12.75 -34.65 44.27
C ALA A 77 14.23 -34.96 44.02
N SER A 78 15.03 -34.77 45.06
CA SER A 78 16.48 -34.85 45.15
C SER A 78 16.98 -36.27 45.40
N SER A 79 18.09 -36.66 44.78
CA SER A 79 18.99 -37.67 45.31
C SER A 79 20.43 -37.39 44.87
N SER A 80 21.30 -37.22 45.87
CA SER A 80 22.73 -37.02 45.79
C SER A 80 23.47 -38.34 45.55
N SER A 81 24.38 -38.37 44.58
CA SER A 81 25.56 -39.23 44.62
C SER A 81 26.66 -38.67 43.72
N SER A 82 27.79 -38.39 44.35
CA SER A 82 29.05 -37.91 43.81
C SER A 82 29.82 -39.00 43.05
N SER A 83 30.30 -38.71 41.84
CA SER A 83 31.48 -39.33 41.25
C SER A 83 32.08 -38.46 40.15
N SER A 84 33.41 -38.37 40.16
CA SER A 84 34.38 -37.52 39.43
C SER A 84 34.27 -37.47 37.89
N PRO A 85 34.91 -36.50 37.22
CA PRO A 85 34.70 -36.22 35.80
C PRO A 85 35.46 -37.16 34.87
N SER A 86 34.77 -37.70 33.87
CA SER A 86 35.36 -38.32 32.67
C SER A 86 35.70 -37.25 31.62
N PRO A 87 36.71 -37.49 30.76
CA PRO A 87 37.23 -36.49 29.81
C PRO A 87 36.20 -36.13 28.72
N PRO A 88 36.29 -34.95 28.09
CA PRO A 88 35.32 -34.54 27.10
C PRO A 88 35.44 -35.42 25.85
N SER A 89 34.35 -36.11 25.52
CA SER A 89 34.06 -36.58 24.16
C SER A 89 33.92 -35.35 23.25
N PRO A 90 34.30 -35.44 21.97
CA PRO A 90 34.32 -34.29 21.07
C PRO A 90 32.91 -33.74 20.94
N GLU A 91 32.75 -32.45 21.20
CA GLU A 91 31.57 -31.69 20.84
C GLU A 91 31.35 -31.89 19.33
N THR A 92 30.43 -32.78 18.96
CA THR A 92 29.71 -32.65 17.69
C THR A 92 28.92 -31.35 17.81
N ALA A 93 29.59 -30.24 17.51
CA ALA A 93 29.00 -28.92 17.43
C ALA A 93 27.77 -29.03 16.55
N THR A 94 26.60 -29.06 17.19
CA THR A 94 25.34 -29.24 16.49
C THR A 94 25.17 -27.99 15.63
N GLN A 95 25.37 -28.11 14.32
CA GLN A 95 25.28 -26.98 13.41
C GLN A 95 23.88 -26.39 13.53
N THR A 96 23.79 -25.16 14.03
CA THR A 96 22.55 -24.39 14.10
C THR A 96 22.40 -23.55 12.84
N ALA A 97 21.16 -23.16 12.51
CA ALA A 97 20.90 -22.27 11.38
C ALA A 97 21.68 -20.95 11.51
N GLU A 98 21.71 -20.33 12.70
CA GLU A 98 22.51 -19.14 13.00
C GLU A 98 24.02 -19.37 12.74
N SER A 99 24.58 -20.47 13.21
CA SER A 99 25.99 -20.80 12.99
C SER A 99 26.30 -20.96 11.51
N CYS A 100 25.40 -21.58 10.74
CA CYS A 100 25.53 -21.72 9.30
C CYS A 100 25.46 -20.35 8.58
N VAL A 101 24.56 -19.45 8.98
CA VAL A 101 24.49 -18.08 8.43
C VAL A 101 25.80 -17.32 8.68
N ASN A 102 26.30 -17.34 9.93
CA ASN A 102 27.53 -16.65 10.29
C ASN A 102 28.76 -17.23 9.56
N LEU A 103 28.82 -18.55 9.42
CA LEU A 103 29.87 -19.22 8.65
C LEU A 103 29.78 -18.88 7.16
N GLY A 104 28.58 -18.85 6.59
CA GLY A 104 28.34 -18.44 5.21
C GLY A 104 28.80 -17.01 4.94
N LEU A 105 28.50 -16.07 5.84
CA LEU A 105 28.99 -14.68 5.78
C LEU A 105 30.53 -14.60 5.83
N SER A 106 31.17 -15.40 6.68
CA SER A 106 32.64 -15.50 6.75
C SER A 106 33.24 -16.06 5.45
N PHE A 107 32.59 -17.02 4.78
CA PHE A 107 33.05 -17.49 3.47
C PHE A 107 32.82 -16.47 2.37
N PHE A 108 31.68 -15.79 2.39
CA PHE A 108 31.33 -14.78 1.40
C PHE A 108 32.32 -13.60 1.44
N SER A 109 32.68 -13.10 2.63
CA SER A 109 33.66 -12.01 2.78
C SER A 109 35.07 -12.39 2.30
N LYS A 110 35.39 -13.68 2.24
CA LYS A 110 36.65 -14.22 1.68
C LYS A 110 36.56 -14.49 0.18
N GLY A 111 35.45 -14.17 -0.47
CA GLY A 111 35.19 -14.47 -1.90
C GLY A 111 34.92 -15.95 -2.19
N ARG A 112 34.76 -16.79 -1.16
CA ARG A 112 34.48 -18.24 -1.28
C ARG A 112 32.98 -18.47 -1.47
N VAL A 113 32.42 -17.90 -2.54
CA VAL A 113 30.97 -17.80 -2.76
C VAL A 113 30.27 -19.17 -2.88
N LYS A 114 30.93 -20.17 -3.48
CA LYS A 114 30.37 -21.52 -3.59
C LYS A 114 30.13 -22.15 -2.21
N GLU A 115 31.04 -21.94 -1.27
CA GLU A 115 30.94 -22.50 0.08
C GLU A 115 29.97 -21.69 0.93
N ALA A 116 29.91 -20.37 0.73
CA ALA A 116 28.90 -19.53 1.35
C ALA A 116 27.47 -19.99 0.98
N LEU A 117 27.22 -20.28 -0.30
CA LEU A 117 25.92 -20.79 -0.77
C LEU A 117 25.51 -22.08 -0.04
N VAL A 118 26.42 -23.05 0.07
CA VAL A 118 26.16 -24.31 0.79
C VAL A 118 25.76 -24.04 2.24
N GLN A 119 26.44 -23.11 2.91
CA GLN A 119 26.11 -22.76 4.30
C GLN A 119 24.76 -22.07 4.43
N PHE A 120 24.38 -21.18 3.51
CA PHE A 120 23.05 -20.57 3.52
C PHE A 120 21.93 -21.58 3.22
N GLU A 121 22.18 -22.56 2.34
CA GLU A 121 21.24 -23.65 2.08
C GLU A 121 21.08 -24.59 3.29
N ASN A 122 22.19 -24.90 3.97
CA ASN A 122 22.15 -25.64 5.22
C ASN A 122 21.36 -24.87 6.28
N ALA A 123 21.60 -23.56 6.43
CA ALA A 123 20.84 -22.73 7.37
C ALA A 123 19.32 -22.80 7.12
N LEU A 124 18.90 -22.74 5.85
CA LEU A 124 17.48 -22.85 5.48
C LEU A 124 16.89 -24.25 5.73
N SER A 125 17.73 -25.28 5.82
CA SER A 125 17.32 -26.67 6.08
C SER A 125 17.26 -27.01 7.58
N LEU A 126 17.84 -26.19 8.45
CA LEU A 126 18.01 -26.45 9.89
C LEU A 126 16.91 -25.82 10.76
N ASN A 127 15.68 -25.72 10.24
CA ASN A 127 14.54 -25.05 10.90
C ASN A 127 14.89 -23.65 11.44
N PRO A 128 15.27 -22.71 10.55
CA PRO A 128 15.64 -21.37 10.96
C PRO A 128 14.46 -20.62 11.59
N ASN A 129 14.74 -19.74 12.55
CA ASN A 129 13.74 -18.75 12.94
C ASN A 129 13.55 -17.71 11.81
N PRO A 130 12.51 -16.85 11.86
CA PRO A 130 12.24 -15.92 10.76
C PRO A 130 13.40 -14.96 10.43
N MET A 131 14.16 -14.51 11.43
CA MET A 131 15.30 -13.61 11.22
C MET A 131 16.47 -14.32 10.53
N GLU A 132 16.76 -15.56 10.93
CA GLU A 132 17.79 -16.40 10.32
C GLU A 132 17.43 -16.78 8.90
N ALA A 133 16.18 -17.15 8.64
CA ALA A 133 15.70 -17.51 7.32
C ALA A 133 15.74 -16.31 6.36
N GLN A 134 15.32 -15.14 6.85
CA GLN A 134 15.43 -13.87 6.15
C GLN A 134 16.90 -13.57 5.78
N ALA A 135 17.81 -13.68 6.75
CA ALA A 135 19.23 -13.42 6.52
C ALA A 135 19.86 -14.43 5.55
N ALA A 136 19.53 -15.72 5.68
CA ALA A 136 20.03 -16.77 4.80
C ALA A 136 19.55 -16.58 3.36
N LEU A 137 18.25 -16.31 3.13
CA LEU A 137 17.71 -16.05 1.79
C LEU A 137 18.33 -14.80 1.15
N TYR A 138 18.45 -13.72 1.92
CA TYR A 138 19.00 -12.47 1.42
C TYR A 138 20.48 -12.63 1.04
N ASN A 139 21.30 -13.23 1.90
CA ASN A 139 22.71 -13.45 1.61
C ASN A 139 22.93 -14.50 0.51
N LYS A 140 22.04 -15.49 0.39
CA LYS A 140 21.99 -16.40 -0.76
C LYS A 140 21.76 -15.64 -2.06
N ALA A 141 20.87 -14.65 -2.07
CA ALA A 141 20.66 -13.78 -3.22
C ALA A 141 21.93 -12.97 -3.58
N CYS A 142 22.61 -12.40 -2.59
CA CYS A 142 23.89 -11.71 -2.80
C CYS A 142 24.95 -12.62 -3.43
N CYS A 143 25.02 -13.88 -3.00
CA CYS A 143 25.91 -14.87 -3.62
C CYS A 143 25.58 -15.14 -5.09
N HIS A 144 24.31 -15.32 -5.43
CA HIS A 144 23.88 -15.52 -6.83
C HIS A 144 24.11 -14.28 -7.69
N ALA A 145 23.87 -13.08 -7.13
CA ALA A 145 24.17 -11.80 -7.78
C ALA A 145 25.66 -11.65 -8.09
N TYR A 146 26.53 -12.02 -7.13
CA TYR A 146 27.99 -12.02 -7.33
C TYR A 146 28.42 -12.97 -8.45
N LYS A 147 27.76 -14.13 -8.58
CA LYS A 147 28.02 -15.11 -9.64
C LYS A 147 27.41 -14.73 -11.02
N GLY A 148 26.62 -13.67 -11.09
CA GLY A 148 25.88 -13.28 -12.30
C GLY A 148 24.64 -14.14 -12.57
N GLU A 149 24.20 -14.95 -11.61
CA GLU A 149 23.04 -15.84 -11.70
C GLU A 149 21.75 -15.06 -11.40
N GLY A 150 21.37 -14.15 -12.30
CA GLY A 150 20.28 -13.19 -12.08
C GLY A 150 18.94 -13.83 -11.71
N LYS A 151 18.57 -14.95 -12.35
CA LYS A 151 17.30 -15.65 -12.07
C LYS A 151 17.23 -16.16 -10.62
N GLN A 152 18.29 -16.81 -10.16
CA GLN A 152 18.36 -17.37 -8.81
C GLN A 152 18.45 -16.26 -7.74
N ALA A 153 19.17 -15.18 -8.05
CA ALA A 153 19.19 -13.99 -7.19
C ALA A 153 17.78 -13.39 -7.04
N ALA A 154 17.07 -13.22 -8.17
CA ALA A 154 15.70 -12.70 -8.17
C ALA A 154 14.76 -13.61 -7.36
N GLU A 155 14.81 -14.93 -7.54
CA GLU A 155 13.97 -15.88 -6.78
C GLU A 155 14.19 -15.79 -5.28
N CYS A 156 15.45 -15.73 -4.83
CA CYS A 156 15.78 -15.57 -3.41
C CYS A 156 15.25 -14.23 -2.86
N LEU A 157 15.39 -13.15 -3.63
CA LEU A 157 14.86 -11.83 -3.24
C LEU A 157 13.33 -11.79 -3.24
N ARG A 158 12.64 -12.45 -4.17
CA ARG A 158 11.17 -12.58 -4.15
C ARG A 158 10.71 -13.23 -2.85
N ALA A 159 11.33 -14.35 -2.48
CA ALA A 159 11.03 -15.02 -1.21
C ALA A 159 11.31 -14.10 -0.01
N ALA A 160 12.42 -13.38 -0.02
CA ALA A 160 12.79 -12.48 1.07
C ALA A 160 11.83 -11.28 1.21
N LEU A 161 11.40 -10.69 0.09
CA LEU A 161 10.40 -9.63 0.04
C LEU A 161 9.02 -10.15 0.50
N ARG A 162 8.62 -11.34 0.03
CA ARG A 162 7.31 -11.95 0.30
C ARG A 162 7.14 -12.41 1.73
N ASP A 163 8.06 -13.25 2.17
CA ASP A 163 7.89 -14.03 3.39
C ASP A 163 8.38 -13.23 4.62
N TYR A 164 9.25 -12.23 4.41
CA TYR A 164 9.90 -11.46 5.48
C TYR A 164 9.80 -9.94 5.35
N ASN A 165 9.04 -9.44 4.37
CA ASN A 165 8.73 -8.02 4.19
C ASN A 165 9.98 -7.11 4.18
N ILE A 166 11.04 -7.55 3.48
CA ILE A 166 12.23 -6.72 3.28
C ILE A 166 11.84 -5.48 2.48
N LYS A 167 12.35 -4.31 2.87
CA LYS A 167 12.15 -3.09 2.09
C LYS A 167 12.93 -3.18 0.77
N PHE A 168 12.28 -2.88 -0.35
CA PHE A 168 12.96 -2.87 -1.66
C PHE A 168 14.12 -1.85 -1.70
N SER A 169 14.04 -0.77 -0.93
CA SER A 169 15.16 0.16 -0.73
C SER A 169 16.44 -0.50 -0.20
N THR A 170 16.33 -1.59 0.59
CA THR A 170 17.51 -2.32 1.08
C THR A 170 18.26 -2.94 -0.10
N ILE A 171 17.53 -3.56 -1.03
CA ILE A 171 18.07 -4.16 -2.26
C ILE A 171 18.73 -3.08 -3.15
N LEU A 172 18.10 -1.91 -3.28
CA LEU A 172 18.61 -0.81 -4.10
C LEU A 172 19.94 -0.22 -3.61
N ASN A 173 20.15 -0.21 -2.29
CA ASN A 173 21.34 0.36 -1.67
C ASN A 173 22.46 -0.67 -1.43
N ASP A 174 22.17 -1.95 -1.58
CA ASP A 174 23.13 -2.99 -1.28
C ASP A 174 24.27 -2.98 -2.32
N PRO A 175 25.54 -2.84 -1.88
CA PRO A 175 26.69 -2.92 -2.76
C PRO A 175 26.84 -4.32 -3.39
N ASP A 176 26.48 -5.40 -2.69
CA ASP A 176 26.64 -6.78 -3.16
C ASP A 176 25.65 -7.12 -4.29
N LEU A 177 24.56 -6.37 -4.39
CA LEU A 177 23.56 -6.49 -5.46
C LEU A 177 23.80 -5.51 -6.62
N ALA A 178 24.92 -4.78 -6.63
CA ALA A 178 25.22 -3.81 -7.68
C ALA A 178 25.31 -4.44 -9.08
N SER A 179 25.88 -5.64 -9.19
CA SER A 179 25.94 -6.41 -10.45
C SER A 179 24.54 -6.84 -10.90
N PHE A 180 23.71 -7.31 -9.96
CA PHE A 180 22.34 -7.75 -10.22
C PHE A 180 21.47 -6.61 -10.76
N ARG A 181 21.65 -5.38 -10.25
CA ARG A 181 20.91 -4.19 -10.70
C ARG A 181 21.08 -3.86 -12.19
N ALA A 182 22.12 -4.36 -12.85
CA ALA A 182 22.33 -4.18 -14.28
C ALA A 182 21.59 -5.24 -15.14
N LEU A 183 21.10 -6.32 -14.53
CA LEU A 183 20.49 -7.44 -15.24
C LEU A 183 18.99 -7.21 -15.51
N PRO A 184 18.42 -7.79 -16.58
CA PRO A 184 16.99 -7.66 -16.87
C PRO A 184 16.10 -8.27 -15.78
N GLU A 185 16.57 -9.30 -15.08
CA GLU A 185 15.85 -9.93 -13.97
C GLU A 185 15.62 -8.97 -12.80
N PHE A 186 16.52 -8.01 -12.56
CA PHE A 186 16.32 -6.99 -11.55
C PHE A 186 15.17 -6.04 -11.93
N LYS A 187 15.06 -5.66 -13.21
CA LYS A 187 13.94 -4.82 -13.69
C LYS A 187 12.60 -5.54 -13.52
N GLN A 188 12.57 -6.85 -13.74
CA GLN A 188 11.37 -7.68 -13.51
C GLN A 188 11.00 -7.69 -12.03
N LEU A 189 11.97 -8.00 -11.14
CA LEU A 189 11.76 -7.98 -9.69
C LEU A 189 11.26 -6.63 -9.19
N GLN A 190 11.84 -5.53 -9.71
CA GLN A 190 11.43 -4.17 -9.36
C GLN A 190 9.98 -3.88 -9.78
N GLU A 191 9.59 -4.27 -10.99
CA GLU A 191 8.22 -4.08 -11.49
C GLU A 191 7.22 -4.94 -10.71
N GLU A 192 7.59 -6.19 -10.40
CA GLU A 192 6.79 -7.09 -9.55
C GLU A 192 6.59 -6.49 -8.14
N ALA A 193 7.63 -5.91 -7.54
CA ALA A 193 7.57 -5.32 -6.19
C ALA A 193 6.73 -4.03 -6.18
N ARG A 194 6.74 -3.29 -7.30
CA ARG A 194 5.95 -2.09 -7.49
C ARG A 194 4.47 -2.40 -7.70
N LEU A 195 4.16 -3.35 -8.58
CA LEU A 195 2.79 -3.79 -8.88
C LEU A 195 2.18 -4.64 -7.76
N GLY A 196 3.02 -5.15 -6.85
CA GLY A 196 2.68 -6.07 -5.77
C GLY A 196 1.89 -7.28 -6.28
N GLY A 197 2.56 -8.05 -7.15
CA GLY A 197 2.10 -9.34 -7.62
C GLY A 197 2.05 -10.40 -6.52
N GLU A 198 1.40 -11.53 -6.81
CA GLU A 198 1.24 -12.67 -5.90
C GLU A 198 2.59 -13.26 -5.44
N ASP A 199 3.62 -13.15 -6.28
CA ASP A 199 4.95 -13.75 -6.08
C ASP A 199 5.87 -12.99 -5.10
N ILE A 200 5.65 -11.69 -4.87
CA ILE A 200 6.45 -10.85 -3.95
C ILE A 200 5.73 -10.60 -2.61
N GLY A 201 4.58 -11.23 -2.40
CA GLY A 201 3.90 -11.26 -1.11
C GLY A 201 3.08 -10.06 -0.74
N TYR A 202 2.14 -10.34 0.16
CA TYR A 202 1.06 -9.51 0.66
C TYR A 202 0.85 -8.18 -0.09
N GLY A 203 -0.25 -8.12 -0.81
CA GLY A 203 -1.16 -7.07 -0.42
C GLY A 203 -1.29 -5.89 -1.35
N PHE A 204 -0.50 -5.62 -2.38
CA PHE A 204 -0.79 -4.38 -3.16
C PHE A 204 -2.25 -4.34 -3.66
N ARG A 205 -2.75 -5.39 -4.32
CA ARG A 205 -4.17 -5.42 -4.69
C ARG A 205 -5.14 -5.57 -3.49
N ARG A 206 -4.77 -6.34 -2.45
CA ARG A 206 -5.65 -6.58 -1.28
C ARG A 206 -5.69 -5.35 -0.37
N ASP A 207 -4.56 -4.76 -0.02
CA ASP A 207 -4.37 -3.50 0.67
C ASP A 207 -5.01 -2.35 -0.10
N LEU A 208 -4.89 -2.27 -1.43
CA LEU A 208 -5.67 -1.29 -2.21
C LEU A 208 -7.17 -1.46 -2.00
N LYS A 209 -7.65 -2.71 -1.96
CA LYS A 209 -9.06 -3.02 -1.66
C LYS A 209 -9.43 -2.70 -0.21
N LEU A 210 -8.56 -2.97 0.76
CA LEU A 210 -8.77 -2.64 2.16
C LEU A 210 -8.78 -1.12 2.37
N ILE A 211 -7.87 -0.38 1.73
CA ILE A 211 -7.83 1.09 1.75
C ILE A 211 -9.10 1.65 1.11
N SER A 212 -9.55 1.10 -0.02
CA SER A 212 -10.79 1.54 -0.69
C SER A 212 -12.05 1.17 0.10
N GLU A 213 -12.05 0.08 0.86
CA GLU A 213 -13.10 -0.30 1.80
C GLU A 213 -13.15 0.65 3.00
N VAL A 214 -11.99 1.07 3.53
CA VAL A 214 -11.91 2.07 4.60
C VAL A 214 -12.44 3.44 4.13
N GLN A 215 -12.15 3.83 2.89
CA GLN A 215 -12.65 5.10 2.32
C GLN A 215 -14.16 5.07 2.01
N ALA A 216 -14.72 3.90 1.73
CA ALA A 216 -16.14 3.74 1.42
C ALA A 216 -16.73 2.57 2.22
N PRO A 217 -17.02 2.81 3.51
CA PRO A 217 -17.47 1.76 4.41
C PRO A 217 -18.76 1.12 3.90
N PHE A 218 -18.88 -0.20 4.07
CA PHE A 218 -20.05 -1.00 3.70
C PHE A 218 -20.40 -1.08 2.21
N ARG A 219 -19.50 -0.69 1.29
CA ARG A 219 -19.73 -0.88 -0.16
C ARG A 219 -20.14 -2.32 -0.51
N GLY A 220 -19.43 -3.31 0.04
CA GLY A 220 -19.74 -4.73 -0.17
C GLY A 220 -21.16 -5.11 0.28
N VAL A 221 -21.59 -4.57 1.43
CA VAL A 221 -22.95 -4.79 1.96
C VAL A 221 -24.00 -4.18 1.02
N ARG A 222 -23.76 -2.97 0.53
CA ARG A 222 -24.66 -2.29 -0.41
C ARG A 222 -24.81 -3.07 -1.73
N ARG A 223 -23.71 -3.55 -2.31
CA ARG A 223 -23.74 -4.41 -3.51
C ARG A 223 -24.48 -5.71 -3.30
N PHE A 224 -24.29 -6.33 -2.14
CA PHE A 224 -25.06 -7.52 -1.77
C PHE A 224 -26.57 -7.23 -1.82
N PHE A 225 -27.03 -6.11 -1.26
CA PHE A 225 -28.45 -5.74 -1.32
C PHE A 225 -28.92 -5.38 -2.74
N TYR A 226 -28.09 -4.74 -3.57
CA TYR A 226 -28.45 -4.47 -4.97
C TYR A 226 -28.73 -5.76 -5.74
N VAL A 227 -27.84 -6.75 -5.61
CA VAL A 227 -27.98 -8.05 -6.28
C VAL A 227 -29.14 -8.84 -5.67
N ALA A 228 -29.25 -8.90 -4.34
CA ALA A 228 -30.29 -9.65 -3.65
C ALA A 228 -31.69 -9.11 -3.97
N PHE A 229 -31.89 -7.78 -3.97
CA PHE A 229 -33.18 -7.19 -4.31
C PHE A 229 -33.49 -7.27 -5.80
N SER A 230 -32.48 -7.18 -6.68
CA SER A 230 -32.69 -7.41 -8.11
C SER A 230 -33.12 -8.85 -8.38
N ALA A 231 -32.49 -9.83 -7.70
CA ALA A 231 -32.88 -11.23 -7.79
C ALA A 231 -34.29 -11.47 -7.24
N ALA A 232 -34.64 -10.87 -6.10
CA ALA A 232 -35.98 -10.97 -5.52
C ALA A 232 -37.06 -10.38 -6.44
N ALA A 233 -36.81 -9.20 -7.01
CA ALA A 233 -37.70 -8.59 -8.00
C ALA A 233 -37.79 -9.43 -9.28
N GLY A 234 -36.69 -10.06 -9.72
CA GLY A 234 -36.67 -11.00 -10.85
C GLY A 234 -37.54 -12.23 -10.60
N ILE A 235 -37.45 -12.83 -9.41
CA ILE A 235 -38.31 -13.95 -9.00
C ILE A 235 -39.77 -13.50 -8.95
N SER A 236 -40.06 -12.32 -8.40
CA SER A 236 -41.43 -11.75 -8.38
C SER A 236 -41.97 -11.54 -9.80
N MET A 237 -41.14 -11.04 -10.71
CA MET A 237 -41.49 -10.83 -12.11
C MET A 237 -41.77 -12.15 -12.85
N PHE A 238 -41.02 -13.21 -12.54
CA PHE A 238 -41.26 -14.55 -13.09
C PHE A 238 -42.69 -15.05 -12.84
N PHE A 239 -43.26 -14.75 -11.66
CA PHE A 239 -44.65 -15.09 -11.35
C PHE A 239 -45.66 -14.05 -11.86
N THR A 240 -45.26 -12.78 -11.97
CA THR A 240 -46.16 -11.69 -12.40
C THR A 240 -46.39 -11.70 -13.91
N VAL A 241 -45.40 -12.09 -14.72
CA VAL A 241 -45.52 -12.12 -16.19
C VAL A 241 -46.64 -13.06 -16.67
N PRO A 242 -46.72 -14.34 -16.25
CA PRO A 242 -47.84 -15.21 -16.62
C PRO A 242 -49.19 -14.68 -16.15
N ARG A 243 -49.25 -14.06 -14.96
CA ARG A 243 -50.48 -13.44 -14.43
C ARG A 243 -50.92 -12.26 -15.29
N LEU A 244 -49.97 -11.44 -15.73
CA LEU A 244 -50.25 -10.30 -16.59
C LEU A 244 -50.77 -10.76 -17.96
N ILE A 245 -50.17 -11.80 -18.54
CA ILE A 245 -50.65 -12.40 -19.81
C ILE A 245 -52.10 -12.90 -19.64
N ARG A 246 -52.41 -13.58 -18.52
CA ARG A 246 -53.78 -14.05 -18.23
C ARG A 246 -54.76 -12.89 -18.00
N ALA A 247 -54.34 -11.83 -17.31
CA ALA A 247 -55.16 -10.64 -17.08
C ALA A 247 -55.50 -9.92 -18.39
N ILE A 248 -54.56 -9.85 -19.34
CA ILE A 248 -54.76 -9.26 -20.67
C ILE A 248 -55.69 -10.12 -21.53
N ASN A 249 -55.53 -11.46 -21.50
CA ASN A 249 -56.36 -12.37 -22.28
C ASN A 249 -57.82 -12.44 -21.78
N GLY A 250 -58.09 -12.01 -20.54
CA GLY A 250 -59.42 -12.04 -19.94
C GLY A 250 -59.95 -13.46 -19.65
N GLY A 251 -61.20 -13.55 -19.18
CA GLY A 251 -61.89 -14.81 -18.87
C GLY A 251 -62.27 -14.98 -17.39
N ASP A 252 -63.06 -16.01 -17.09
CA ASP A 252 -63.52 -16.28 -15.72
C ASP A 252 -62.34 -16.55 -14.78
N GLY A 253 -62.28 -15.79 -13.69
CA GLY A 253 -61.20 -15.83 -12.70
C GLY A 253 -59.89 -15.17 -13.14
N ALA A 254 -59.91 -14.26 -14.14
CA ALA A 254 -58.74 -13.46 -14.49
C ALA A 254 -58.37 -12.46 -13.36
N PRO A 255 -57.06 -12.24 -13.07
CA PRO A 255 -56.61 -11.26 -12.09
C PRO A 255 -56.91 -9.82 -12.51
N ASP A 256 -56.96 -8.88 -11.55
CA ASP A 256 -57.12 -7.45 -11.86
C ASP A 256 -55.94 -6.92 -12.68
N LEU A 257 -56.25 -6.27 -13.81
CA LEU A 257 -55.25 -5.81 -14.77
C LEU A 257 -54.40 -4.68 -14.18
N TRP A 258 -55.02 -3.71 -13.51
CA TRP A 258 -54.30 -2.52 -13.03
C TRP A 258 -53.40 -2.85 -11.84
N GLU A 259 -53.86 -3.71 -10.94
CA GLU A 259 -53.05 -4.24 -9.85
C GLU A 259 -51.85 -5.05 -10.39
N THR A 260 -52.09 -5.91 -11.38
CA THR A 260 -51.03 -6.74 -11.97
C THR A 260 -50.01 -5.91 -12.76
N VAL A 261 -50.48 -4.91 -13.51
CA VAL A 261 -49.63 -3.94 -14.21
C VAL A 261 -48.82 -3.10 -13.22
N GLY A 262 -49.45 -2.63 -12.13
CA GLY A 262 -48.76 -1.88 -11.08
C GLY A 262 -47.64 -2.70 -10.42
N ASN A 263 -47.90 -3.95 -10.08
CA ASN A 263 -46.90 -4.87 -9.51
C ASN A 263 -45.75 -5.17 -10.48
N ALA A 264 -46.05 -5.36 -11.77
CA ALA A 264 -45.03 -5.53 -12.80
C ALA A 264 -44.17 -4.27 -12.96
N ALA A 265 -44.79 -3.09 -13.00
CA ALA A 265 -44.11 -1.81 -13.13
C ALA A 265 -43.18 -1.52 -11.94
N ILE A 266 -43.62 -1.82 -10.72
CA ILE A 266 -42.80 -1.66 -9.50
C ILE A 266 -41.56 -2.56 -9.57
N ASN A 267 -41.73 -3.84 -9.93
CA ASN A 267 -40.60 -4.78 -10.04
C ASN A 267 -39.61 -4.37 -11.15
N VAL A 268 -40.12 -4.01 -12.33
CA VAL A 268 -39.28 -3.54 -13.45
C VAL A 268 -38.54 -2.26 -13.06
N GLY A 269 -39.23 -1.26 -12.54
CA GLY A 269 -38.62 -0.02 -12.08
C GLY A 269 -37.57 -0.24 -10.99
N GLY A 270 -37.86 -1.12 -10.03
CA GLY A 270 -36.92 -1.53 -8.99
C GLY A 270 -35.65 -2.16 -9.54
N ILE A 271 -35.77 -3.13 -10.47
CA ILE A 271 -34.62 -3.75 -11.13
C ILE A 271 -33.80 -2.70 -11.87
N VAL A 272 -34.43 -1.83 -12.67
CA VAL A 272 -33.71 -0.78 -13.41
C VAL A 272 -32.92 0.11 -12.47
N VAL A 273 -33.55 0.61 -11.39
CA VAL A 273 -32.88 1.48 -10.41
C VAL A 273 -31.71 0.74 -9.73
N LEU A 274 -31.91 -0.49 -9.28
CA LEU A 274 -30.87 -1.27 -8.59
C LEU A 274 -29.68 -1.59 -9.51
N VAL A 275 -29.94 -1.91 -10.79
CA VAL A 275 -28.90 -2.16 -11.79
C VAL A 275 -28.11 -0.87 -12.08
N VAL A 276 -28.80 0.26 -12.24
CA VAL A 276 -28.14 1.57 -12.43
C VAL A 276 -27.26 1.92 -11.23
N LEU A 277 -27.77 1.73 -10.00
CA LEU A 277 -27.00 1.95 -8.78
C LEU A 277 -25.79 1.02 -8.66
N PHE A 278 -25.93 -0.25 -9.07
CA PHE A 278 -24.84 -1.22 -9.08
C PHE A 278 -23.73 -0.82 -10.06
N ILE A 279 -24.10 -0.46 -11.30
CA ILE A 279 -23.14 0.01 -12.31
C ILE A 279 -22.43 1.27 -11.82
N TRP A 280 -23.16 2.22 -11.23
CA TRP A 280 -22.58 3.46 -10.74
C TRP A 280 -21.60 3.23 -9.58
N ASP A 281 -21.93 2.35 -8.65
CA ASP A 281 -21.05 2.00 -7.53
C ASP A 281 -19.81 1.20 -7.98
N ASN A 282 -19.91 0.42 -9.06
CA ASN A 282 -18.75 -0.22 -9.69
C ASN A 282 -17.84 0.80 -10.35
N LYS A 283 -18.39 1.71 -11.13
CA LYS A 283 -17.63 2.80 -11.76
C LYS A 283 -16.91 3.66 -10.71
N LYS A 284 -17.60 4.02 -9.62
CA LYS A 284 -16.99 4.77 -8.51
C LYS A 284 -15.88 4.00 -7.80
N GLU A 285 -16.00 2.67 -7.65
CA GLU A 285 -14.93 1.86 -7.07
C GLU A 285 -13.71 1.82 -8.00
N GLU A 286 -13.90 1.66 -9.30
CA GLU A 286 -12.81 1.65 -10.27
C GLU A 286 -12.05 2.99 -10.27
N GLU A 287 -12.77 4.11 -10.27
CA GLU A 287 -12.19 5.45 -10.18
C GLU A 287 -11.38 5.63 -8.88
N GLN A 288 -11.93 5.19 -7.74
CA GLN A 288 -11.23 5.26 -6.45
C GLN A 288 -10.00 4.34 -6.41
N LEU A 289 -10.12 3.09 -6.87
CA LEU A 289 -9.00 2.15 -6.91
C LEU A 289 -7.89 2.65 -7.85
N ALA A 290 -8.25 3.25 -8.99
CA ALA A 290 -7.28 3.86 -9.90
C ALA A 290 -6.52 5.01 -9.22
N GLN A 291 -7.23 5.88 -8.50
CA GLN A 291 -6.60 6.97 -7.74
C GLN A 291 -5.68 6.44 -6.62
N ILE A 292 -6.15 5.50 -5.81
CA ILE A 292 -5.35 4.93 -4.70
C ILE A 292 -4.12 4.19 -5.24
N SER A 293 -4.29 3.41 -6.31
CA SER A 293 -3.19 2.69 -6.98
C SER A 293 -2.11 3.66 -7.49
N ARG A 294 -2.52 4.79 -8.07
CA ARG A 294 -1.61 5.82 -8.57
C ARG A 294 -0.86 6.53 -7.43
N ASP A 295 -1.53 6.84 -6.33
CA ASP A 295 -0.91 7.43 -5.14
C ASP A 295 0.06 6.45 -4.46
N GLU A 296 -0.29 5.17 -4.40
CA GLU A 296 0.57 4.13 -3.83
C GLU A 296 1.80 3.87 -4.72
N THR A 297 1.63 3.81 -6.03
CA THR A 297 2.76 3.66 -6.98
C THR A 297 3.70 4.85 -6.95
N LEU A 298 3.19 6.08 -6.81
CA LEU A 298 4.02 7.27 -6.56
C LEU A 298 4.87 7.09 -5.31
N SER A 299 4.24 6.62 -4.23
CA SER A 299 4.90 6.49 -2.94
C SER A 299 6.07 5.49 -2.95
N ARG A 300 6.09 4.55 -3.91
CA ARG A 300 7.17 3.57 -4.08
C ARG A 300 8.27 4.03 -5.02
N LEU A 301 8.12 5.19 -5.68
CA LEU A 301 9.15 5.68 -6.59
C LEU A 301 10.45 5.99 -5.82
N PRO A 302 11.59 5.43 -6.25
CA PRO A 302 12.86 5.65 -5.58
C PRO A 302 13.45 7.02 -5.95
N VAL A 303 13.96 7.68 -4.92
CA VAL A 303 14.78 8.89 -5.02
C VAL A 303 16.11 8.66 -4.35
N ARG A 304 17.17 9.16 -4.97
CA ARG A 304 18.49 9.28 -4.37
C ARG A 304 18.56 10.58 -3.61
N LEU A 305 18.70 10.47 -2.30
CA LEU A 305 19.06 11.60 -1.47
C LEU A 305 20.51 11.96 -1.76
N SER A 306 20.84 13.22 -1.56
CA SER A 306 22.20 13.78 -1.50
C SER A 306 23.19 13.04 -0.58
N THR A 307 22.73 12.24 0.39
CA THR A 307 23.60 11.30 1.14
C THR A 307 24.01 10.07 0.31
N ASN A 308 23.69 10.06 -0.99
CA ASN A 308 23.81 8.95 -1.92
C ASN A 308 22.98 7.71 -1.54
N ARG A 309 22.05 7.85 -0.58
CA ARG A 309 21.14 6.78 -0.16
C ARG A 309 19.87 6.84 -1.01
N ILE A 310 19.45 5.70 -1.53
CA ILE A 310 18.20 5.54 -2.26
C ILE A 310 17.08 5.22 -1.27
N VAL A 311 16.01 5.99 -1.30
CA VAL A 311 14.82 5.79 -0.47
C VAL A 311 13.58 5.88 -1.34
N GLU A 312 12.51 5.19 -0.96
CA GLU A 312 11.20 5.36 -1.58
C GLU A 312 10.49 6.58 -0.98
N LEU A 313 9.62 7.25 -1.75
CA LEU A 313 8.89 8.43 -1.25
C LEU A 313 8.05 8.14 0.02
N VAL A 314 7.54 6.91 0.17
CA VAL A 314 6.80 6.47 1.36
C VAL A 314 7.64 6.58 2.64
N GLN A 315 8.96 6.42 2.53
CA GLN A 315 9.88 6.52 3.66
C GLN A 315 10.19 7.98 4.03
N LEU A 316 9.83 8.92 3.17
CA LEU A 316 9.96 10.35 3.40
C LEU A 316 8.70 10.98 4.00
N ARG A 317 7.62 10.21 4.16
CA ARG A 317 6.40 10.65 4.85
C ARG A 317 6.73 11.17 6.25
N ASP A 318 6.00 12.19 6.67
CA ASP A 318 6.16 12.94 7.92
C ASP A 318 7.48 13.73 8.06
N THR A 319 8.46 13.51 7.18
CA THR A 319 9.76 14.20 7.24
C THR A 319 9.86 15.38 6.29
N CYS A 320 9.32 15.26 5.07
CA CYS A 320 9.38 16.32 4.06
C CYS A 320 8.16 16.30 3.14
N ARG A 321 8.00 17.39 2.38
CA ARG A 321 6.99 17.62 1.35
C ARG A 321 7.68 17.61 -0.01
N PRO A 322 7.65 16.48 -0.74
CA PRO A 322 8.16 16.45 -2.10
C PRO A 322 7.44 17.46 -3.00
N VAL A 323 8.21 18.25 -3.74
CA VAL A 323 7.75 19.09 -4.85
C VAL A 323 8.45 18.60 -6.10
N ILE A 324 7.69 17.92 -6.94
CA ILE A 324 8.16 17.32 -8.18
C ILE A 324 8.04 18.36 -9.29
N LEU A 325 9.14 18.62 -10.00
CA LEU A 325 9.20 19.54 -11.13
C LEU A 325 9.51 18.72 -12.37
N ALA A 326 8.53 18.50 -13.23
CA ALA A 326 8.67 17.66 -14.42
C ALA A 326 8.59 18.49 -15.69
N GLY A 327 9.62 18.41 -16.54
CA GLY A 327 9.66 19.29 -17.71
C GLY A 327 10.87 19.16 -18.59
N LYS A 328 10.96 20.09 -19.55
CA LYS A 328 12.21 20.36 -20.28
C LYS A 328 13.29 20.83 -19.33
N LYS A 329 14.55 20.53 -19.69
CA LYS A 329 15.73 20.83 -18.87
C LYS A 329 15.84 22.30 -18.52
N GLU A 330 15.53 23.18 -19.47
CA GLU A 330 15.60 24.63 -19.33
C GLU A 330 14.56 25.13 -18.32
N THR A 331 13.30 24.67 -18.46
CA THR A 331 12.20 25.08 -17.59
C THR A 331 12.43 24.63 -16.16
N VAL A 332 12.83 23.36 -15.97
CA VAL A 332 13.12 22.79 -14.65
C VAL A 332 14.30 23.50 -13.99
N SER A 333 15.38 23.75 -14.74
CA SER A 333 16.55 24.46 -14.21
C SER A 333 16.21 25.89 -13.77
N ARG A 334 15.43 26.62 -14.56
CA ARG A 334 14.97 27.96 -14.22
C ARG A 334 14.05 27.96 -12.99
N ALA A 335 13.19 26.95 -12.86
CA ALA A 335 12.33 26.79 -11.69
C ALA A 335 13.15 26.53 -10.41
N MET A 336 14.15 25.65 -10.50
CA MET A 336 15.08 25.36 -9.41
C MET A 336 15.87 26.61 -8.99
N GLU A 337 16.37 27.40 -9.94
CA GLU A 337 17.08 28.66 -9.65
C GLU A 337 16.18 29.67 -8.93
N LYS A 338 14.92 29.81 -9.37
CA LYS A 338 13.94 30.65 -8.68
C LYS A 338 13.62 30.16 -7.27
N ALA A 339 13.56 28.84 -7.06
CA ALA A 339 13.29 28.23 -5.76
C ALA A 339 14.37 28.58 -4.73
N GLU A 340 15.62 28.73 -5.19
CA GLU A 340 16.77 29.05 -4.34
C GLU A 340 16.59 30.38 -3.61
N ARG A 341 15.87 31.34 -4.20
CA ARG A 341 15.54 32.62 -3.57
C ARG A 341 14.63 32.46 -2.34
N PHE A 342 13.86 31.38 -2.29
CA PHE A 342 12.92 31.05 -1.21
C PHE A 342 13.43 29.90 -0.33
N ARG A 343 14.70 29.51 -0.48
CA ARG A 343 15.30 28.34 0.16
C ARG A 343 14.99 28.21 1.65
N THR A 344 15.23 29.26 2.43
CA THR A 344 15.05 29.26 3.88
C THR A 344 13.59 29.01 4.27
N GLU A 345 12.66 29.70 3.60
CA GLU A 345 11.22 29.57 3.83
C GLU A 345 10.68 28.19 3.43
N LEU A 346 11.18 27.65 2.31
CA LEU A 346 10.83 26.32 1.81
C LEU A 346 11.35 25.22 2.74
N LEU A 347 12.59 25.33 3.23
CA LEU A 347 13.17 24.39 4.20
C LEU A 347 12.41 24.41 5.53
N LYS A 348 12.01 25.59 6.02
CA LYS A 348 11.19 25.72 7.24
C LYS A 348 9.84 24.98 7.14
N ARG A 349 9.34 24.80 5.92
CA ARG A 349 8.11 24.08 5.59
C ARG A 349 8.34 22.61 5.20
N GLY A 350 9.59 22.16 5.26
CA GLY A 350 9.98 20.79 4.97
C GLY A 350 9.96 20.45 3.49
N VAL A 351 10.08 21.42 2.57
CA VAL A 351 10.03 21.15 1.12
C VAL A 351 11.28 20.44 0.62
N LEU A 352 11.10 19.41 -0.20
CA LEU A 352 12.16 18.68 -0.92
C LEU A 352 11.90 18.76 -2.43
N LEU A 353 12.82 19.33 -3.20
CA LEU A 353 12.68 19.48 -4.65
C LEU A 353 13.14 18.20 -5.38
N ILE A 354 12.34 17.73 -6.33
CA ILE A 354 12.63 16.55 -7.17
C ILE A 354 12.50 16.96 -8.65
N PRO A 355 13.61 17.25 -9.35
CA PRO A 355 13.57 17.56 -10.77
C PRO A 355 13.47 16.28 -11.62
N VAL A 356 12.52 16.26 -12.56
CA VAL A 356 12.32 15.20 -13.55
C VAL A 356 12.43 15.81 -14.94
N ILE A 357 13.51 15.47 -15.65
CA ILE A 357 13.78 16.01 -16.99
C ILE A 357 13.31 14.99 -18.03
N TRP A 358 12.57 15.44 -19.04
CA TRP A 358 12.15 14.57 -20.14
C TRP A 358 13.27 14.29 -21.13
N GLY A 359 13.22 13.12 -21.76
CA GLY A 359 14.02 12.78 -22.95
C GLY A 359 15.53 12.59 -22.71
N ASP A 360 16.05 12.91 -21.54
CA ASP A 360 17.49 12.85 -21.22
C ASP A 360 17.89 11.47 -20.66
N TYR A 361 17.51 10.37 -21.34
CA TYR A 361 17.76 8.99 -20.86
C TYR A 361 18.93 8.29 -21.55
N SER A 362 19.64 8.97 -22.45
CA SER A 362 20.88 8.44 -23.01
C SER A 362 22.03 8.67 -22.04
N LYS A 363 22.48 7.58 -21.39
CA LYS A 363 23.72 7.47 -20.60
C LYS A 363 23.83 8.37 -19.36
N ALA A 364 23.00 8.14 -18.35
CA ALA A 364 23.50 8.33 -16.98
C ALA A 364 24.56 7.25 -16.73
N SER A 365 25.84 7.63 -16.81
CA SER A 365 26.98 6.74 -16.54
C SER A 365 26.81 6.11 -15.16
N ILE A 366 26.64 4.78 -15.14
CA ILE A 366 26.90 3.98 -13.95
C ILE A 366 28.39 4.19 -13.65
N GLU A 367 28.72 5.12 -12.77
CA GLU A 367 30.06 5.17 -12.20
C GLU A 367 30.31 3.83 -11.51
N LYS A 368 31.07 2.96 -12.18
CA LYS A 368 31.69 1.78 -11.57
C LYS A 368 32.72 2.30 -10.57
N LYS A 369 32.30 2.72 -9.38
CA LYS A 369 33.21 2.86 -8.24
C LYS A 369 33.64 1.45 -7.85
N GLY A 370 34.82 1.07 -8.34
CA GLY A 370 35.47 -0.19 -8.02
C GLY A 370 35.64 -0.36 -6.51
N PHE A 371 35.62 -1.63 -6.10
CA PHE A 371 35.89 -2.06 -4.74
C PHE A 371 37.26 -1.56 -4.27
N GLY A 372 37.26 -0.72 -3.25
CA GLY A 372 38.45 -0.25 -2.56
C GLY A 372 38.05 0.62 -1.39
N VAL A 373 38.12 0.09 -0.18
CA VAL A 373 37.97 0.86 1.06
C VAL A 373 39.13 1.87 1.09
N PRO A 374 38.90 3.20 1.11
CA PRO A 374 40.00 4.13 1.34
C PRO A 374 40.43 4.03 2.80
N ALA A 375 41.67 3.60 3.02
CA ALA A 375 42.32 3.64 4.32
C ALA A 375 42.40 5.11 4.81
N LYS A 376 41.69 5.43 5.89
CA LYS A 376 41.87 6.71 6.58
C LYS A 376 43.14 6.64 7.41
N SER A 377 44.15 7.42 7.00
CA SER A 377 45.28 7.77 7.85
C SER A 377 44.80 8.66 9.01
N ALA A 378 45.27 8.34 10.21
CA ALA A 378 45.04 9.14 11.41
C ALA A 378 45.77 10.47 11.30
N SER A 379 45.04 11.59 11.36
CA SER A 379 45.62 12.93 11.55
C SER A 379 45.48 13.33 13.02
N SER A 380 46.56 13.91 13.54
CA SER A 380 46.73 14.35 14.93
C SER A 380 45.81 15.51 15.32
N LEU A 381 45.49 15.57 16.61
CA LEU A 381 44.64 16.57 17.27
C LEU A 381 45.23 18.01 17.15
N PRO A 382 44.42 19.04 16.83
CA PRO A 382 44.82 20.44 16.95
C PRO A 382 44.48 21.06 18.31
N SER A 383 45.27 22.07 18.66
CA SER A 383 45.34 22.82 19.93
C SER A 383 44.08 23.65 20.24
N ILE A 384 43.73 23.72 21.53
CA ILE A 384 42.56 24.36 22.12
C ILE A 384 42.80 25.89 22.19
N GLY A 385 42.09 26.69 21.40
CA GLY A 385 42.18 28.16 21.50
C GLY A 385 41.41 28.92 20.44
N ASP A 386 41.69 28.67 19.15
CA ASP A 386 41.05 29.34 18.00
C ASP A 386 39.80 28.61 17.46
N ASP A 387 39.32 27.66 18.26
CA ASP A 387 38.50 26.55 17.80
C ASP A 387 37.01 26.86 17.84
N PHE A 388 36.54 27.75 18.72
CA PHE A 388 35.10 27.89 18.94
C PHE A 388 34.39 28.60 17.76
N GLU A 389 35.01 29.63 17.19
CA GLU A 389 34.42 30.41 16.10
C GLU A 389 34.51 29.67 14.76
N LYS A 390 35.64 28.99 14.50
CA LYS A 390 35.78 28.05 13.38
C LYS A 390 34.89 26.83 13.53
N ARG A 391 34.62 26.35 14.75
CA ARG A 391 33.68 25.25 15.04
C ARG A 391 32.23 25.71 14.86
N ALA A 392 31.85 26.91 15.30
CA ALA A 392 30.52 27.48 15.05
C ALA A 392 30.28 27.71 13.55
N GLN A 393 31.27 28.26 12.84
CA GLN A 393 31.20 28.46 11.38
C GLN A 393 31.20 27.12 10.63
N SER A 394 31.97 26.11 11.05
CA SER A 394 31.96 24.78 10.43
C SER A 394 30.73 23.95 10.79
N ILE A 395 30.11 24.15 11.95
CA ILE A 395 28.80 23.57 12.30
C ILE A 395 27.70 24.25 11.48
N THR A 396 27.76 25.57 11.31
CA THR A 396 26.83 26.33 10.47
C THR A 396 27.01 25.96 8.99
N ALA A 397 28.23 25.80 8.52
CA ALA A 397 28.53 25.33 7.16
C ALA A 397 28.11 23.87 6.97
N LYS A 398 28.39 22.97 7.92
CA LYS A 398 27.92 21.57 7.88
C LYS A 398 26.41 21.46 7.96
N SER A 399 25.72 22.32 8.71
CA SER A 399 24.25 22.34 8.77
C SER A 399 23.64 22.94 7.50
N ARG A 400 24.23 24.01 6.94
CA ARG A 400 23.87 24.54 5.60
C ARG A 400 24.08 23.49 4.52
N LEU A 401 25.24 22.82 4.48
CA LEU A 401 25.53 21.73 3.56
C LEU A 401 24.56 20.56 3.79
N LYS A 402 24.24 20.17 5.03
CA LYS A 402 23.27 19.11 5.34
C LYS A 402 21.83 19.51 4.95
N ALA A 403 21.49 20.80 4.99
CA ALA A 403 20.22 21.35 4.52
C ALA A 403 20.17 21.49 2.99
N GLU A 404 21.29 21.80 2.34
CA GLU A 404 21.51 21.79 0.88
C GLU A 404 21.39 20.40 0.29
N VAL A 405 22.00 19.45 0.96
CA VAL A 405 21.82 18.01 0.81
C VAL A 405 20.33 17.66 0.95
N ARG A 406 19.59 18.14 1.95
CA ARG A 406 18.15 17.80 2.11
C ARG A 406 17.17 18.60 1.24
N PHE A 407 17.60 19.61 0.50
CA PHE A 407 16.71 20.48 -0.27
C PHE A 407 16.39 19.90 -1.66
N LYS A 408 17.25 19.03 -2.19
CA LYS A 408 17.12 18.41 -3.50
C LYS A 408 17.32 16.90 -3.40
N ALA A 409 16.51 16.14 -4.12
CA ALA A 409 16.73 14.72 -4.37
C ALA A 409 16.83 14.45 -5.87
N GLU A 410 17.60 13.43 -6.24
CA GLU A 410 17.75 12.97 -7.62
C GLU A 410 16.85 11.77 -7.86
N ILE A 411 16.30 11.66 -9.06
CA ILE A 411 15.53 10.47 -9.45
C ILE A 411 16.47 9.32 -9.80
N VAL A 412 16.09 8.10 -9.44
CA VAL A 412 16.91 6.89 -9.72
C VAL A 412 16.57 6.29 -11.08
N SER A 413 15.27 6.15 -11.38
CA SER A 413 14.75 5.58 -12.62
C SER A 413 13.96 6.62 -13.39
N PRO A 414 14.60 7.43 -14.26
CA PRO A 414 13.92 8.54 -14.91
C PRO A 414 12.72 8.12 -15.78
N TYR A 415 12.82 6.96 -16.44
CA TYR A 415 11.73 6.37 -17.21
C TYR A 415 10.49 6.05 -16.35
N GLU A 416 10.69 5.55 -15.12
CA GLU A 416 9.57 5.23 -14.20
C GLU A 416 8.86 6.50 -13.74
N TRP A 417 9.64 7.52 -13.40
CA TRP A 417 9.13 8.84 -13.03
C TRP A 417 8.31 9.46 -14.17
N GLU A 418 8.87 9.49 -15.38
CA GLU A 418 8.18 10.03 -16.54
C GLU A 418 6.92 9.24 -16.87
N ARG A 419 6.97 7.91 -16.83
CA ARG A 419 5.79 7.05 -17.04
C ARG A 419 4.68 7.39 -16.05
N TRP A 420 5.00 7.47 -14.76
CA TRP A 420 4.01 7.80 -13.73
C TRP A 420 3.41 9.20 -13.95
N ILE A 421 4.23 10.20 -14.26
CA ILE A 421 3.77 11.57 -14.53
C ILE A 421 2.86 11.61 -15.77
N ARG A 422 3.21 10.89 -16.84
CA ARG A 422 2.38 10.80 -18.06
C ARG A 422 1.05 10.12 -17.78
N ASP A 423 1.04 9.07 -16.97
CA ASP A 423 -0.20 8.38 -16.57
C ASP A 423 -1.09 9.31 -15.72
N GLN A 424 -0.50 10.11 -14.83
CA GLN A 424 -1.20 11.18 -14.10
C GLN A 424 -1.84 12.19 -15.07
N GLN A 425 -1.08 12.72 -16.02
CA GLN A 425 -1.57 13.71 -17.01
C GLN A 425 -2.74 13.17 -17.82
N LYS A 426 -2.67 11.92 -18.31
CA LYS A 426 -3.76 11.28 -19.06
C LYS A 426 -5.05 11.20 -18.24
N SER A 427 -4.94 10.80 -16.98
CA SER A 427 -6.11 10.69 -16.10
C SER A 427 -6.73 12.05 -15.70
N GLU A 428 -5.97 13.14 -15.78
CA GLU A 428 -6.49 14.51 -15.63
C GLU A 428 -7.05 15.07 -16.94
N GLY A 429 -7.10 14.27 -18.02
CA GLY A 429 -7.65 14.67 -19.32
C GLY A 429 -6.71 15.51 -20.17
N VAL A 430 -5.40 15.50 -19.90
CA VAL A 430 -4.41 16.21 -20.73
C VAL A 430 -4.20 15.44 -22.04
N LEU A 431 -4.62 16.05 -23.16
CA LEU A 431 -4.63 15.45 -24.49
C LEU A 431 -3.22 15.16 -25.06
N ASP A 432 -2.23 15.99 -24.73
CA ASP A 432 -0.83 15.84 -25.16
C ASP A 432 0.08 15.68 -23.93
N PRO A 433 0.42 14.45 -23.51
CA PRO A 433 1.29 14.19 -22.36
C PRO A 433 2.73 14.62 -22.68
N GLY A 434 3.37 15.33 -21.75
CA GLY A 434 4.66 16.01 -21.98
C GLY A 434 4.58 17.53 -21.98
N ASP A 435 3.52 18.11 -21.38
CA ASP A 435 3.49 19.49 -20.89
C ASP A 435 4.25 19.61 -19.56
N ASP A 436 4.92 20.75 -19.35
CA ASP A 436 5.71 21.00 -18.14
C ASP A 436 4.71 20.99 -16.97
N VAL A 437 5.01 20.28 -15.88
CA VAL A 437 4.10 20.18 -14.74
C VAL A 437 4.85 20.22 -13.43
N PHE A 438 4.13 20.62 -12.39
CA PHE A 438 4.57 20.49 -11.01
C PHE A 438 3.56 19.74 -10.17
N ILE A 439 4.04 19.01 -9.18
CA ILE A 439 3.22 18.22 -8.27
C ILE A 439 3.74 18.44 -6.85
N ILE A 440 2.86 18.89 -5.96
CA ILE A 440 3.16 19.17 -4.56
C ILE A 440 2.54 18.06 -3.72
N LEU A 441 3.37 17.37 -2.94
CA LEU A 441 2.90 16.36 -1.99
C LEU A 441 2.75 16.96 -0.58
N ARG A 442 1.81 16.41 0.17
CA ARG A 442 1.65 16.62 1.62
C ARG A 442 2.70 15.79 2.38
N LEU A 443 2.79 16.01 3.70
CA LEU A 443 3.66 15.21 4.57
C LEU A 443 3.21 13.73 4.65
N ASP A 444 1.91 13.47 4.53
CA ASP A 444 1.36 12.10 4.47
C ASP A 444 1.64 11.39 3.12
N GLY A 445 2.29 12.08 2.18
CA GLY A 445 2.66 11.56 0.87
C GLY A 445 1.56 11.67 -0.20
N ARG A 446 0.37 12.21 0.12
CA ARG A 446 -0.71 12.40 -0.87
C ARG A 446 -0.49 13.64 -1.72
N VAL A 447 -0.99 13.62 -2.95
CA VAL A 447 -0.97 14.79 -3.84
C VAL A 447 -1.83 15.91 -3.25
N ARG A 448 -1.24 17.09 -3.04
CA ARG A 448 -1.93 18.30 -2.58
C ARG A 448 -2.45 19.14 -3.74
N LYS A 449 -1.58 19.41 -4.71
CA LYS A 449 -1.79 20.31 -5.83
C LYS A 449 -0.92 19.81 -6.99
N SER A 450 -1.49 19.71 -8.17
CA SER A 450 -0.78 19.55 -9.44
C SER A 450 -1.16 20.71 -10.35
N GLY A 451 -0.27 21.08 -11.27
CA GLY A 451 -0.54 22.17 -12.21
C GLY A 451 0.37 22.13 -13.43
N LYS A 452 -0.10 22.76 -14.51
CA LYS A 452 0.70 22.99 -15.72
C LYS A 452 1.73 24.09 -15.48
N GLY A 453 2.86 23.98 -16.16
CA GLY A 453 4.04 24.84 -16.03
C GLY A 453 4.86 24.56 -14.77
N MET A 454 5.53 25.60 -14.28
CA MET A 454 6.33 25.58 -13.07
C MET A 454 5.61 26.34 -11.96
N PRO A 455 5.83 25.96 -10.69
CA PRO A 455 5.06 26.54 -9.59
C PRO A 455 5.45 27.99 -9.31
N ASP A 456 4.51 28.76 -8.76
CA ASP A 456 4.82 30.02 -8.09
C ASP A 456 5.32 29.74 -6.66
N TRP A 457 6.62 29.96 -6.44
CA TRP A 457 7.25 29.74 -5.15
C TRP A 457 6.69 30.65 -4.04
N GLN A 458 6.22 31.86 -4.37
CA GLN A 458 5.66 32.76 -3.38
C GLN A 458 4.29 32.28 -2.90
N GLU A 459 3.49 31.69 -3.79
CA GLU A 459 2.22 31.04 -3.45
C GLU A 459 2.47 29.80 -2.57
N ILE A 460 3.43 28.94 -2.95
CA ILE A 460 3.80 27.75 -2.17
C ILE A 460 4.18 28.11 -0.73
N VAL A 461 5.01 29.14 -0.54
CA VAL A 461 5.44 29.59 0.78
C VAL A 461 4.27 30.11 1.63
N LYS A 462 3.25 30.71 1.01
CA LYS A 462 2.04 31.16 1.71
C LYS A 462 1.12 29.99 2.08
N GLU A 463 0.96 29.02 1.18
CA GLU A 463 0.04 27.90 1.34
C GLU A 463 0.54 26.82 2.32
N LEU A 464 1.85 26.55 2.33
CA LEU A 464 2.41 25.45 3.11
C LEU A 464 2.69 25.88 4.55
N PRO A 465 2.15 25.17 5.56
CA PRO A 465 2.42 25.48 6.96
C PRO A 465 3.87 25.11 7.34
N PRO A 466 4.53 25.93 8.20
CA PRO A 466 5.82 25.59 8.77
C PRO A 466 5.80 24.26 9.56
N MET A 467 6.92 23.54 9.59
CA MET A 467 7.03 22.26 10.32
C MET A 467 6.80 22.42 11.83
N GLU A 468 7.30 23.50 12.43
CA GLU A 468 7.16 23.81 13.86
C GLU A 468 5.69 23.92 14.29
N ALA A 469 4.85 24.51 13.44
CA ALA A 469 3.42 24.68 13.71
C ALA A 469 2.68 23.33 13.78
N LEU A 470 3.19 22.29 13.12
CA LEU A 470 2.58 20.96 13.12
C LEU A 470 3.01 20.13 14.34
N LEU A 471 4.27 20.24 14.74
CA LEU A 471 4.76 19.58 15.96
C LEU A 471 4.02 20.10 17.20
N SER A 472 3.79 21.41 17.29
CA SER A 472 3.03 22.02 18.40
C SER A 472 1.57 21.57 18.52
N LYS A 473 0.99 21.01 17.43
CA LYS A 473 -0.37 20.44 17.43
C LYS A 473 -0.40 18.95 17.78
N LEU A 474 0.73 18.25 17.67
CA LEU A 474 0.85 16.84 18.05
C LEU A 474 1.28 16.69 19.52
N GLU A 475 1.98 17.69 20.06
CA GLU A 475 2.35 17.76 21.48
C GLU A 475 1.21 18.24 22.39
N ARG A 476 0.15 18.82 21.82
CA ARG A 476 -1.10 19.17 22.50
C ARG A 476 -2.15 18.11 22.23
#